data_AF-A0A520UD33-F1
#
_entry.id   AF-A0A520UD33-F1
#
_cell.length_a   1.000
_cell.length_b   1.000
_cell.length_c   1.000
_cell.angle_alpha   90.00
_cell.angle_beta   90.00
_cell.angle_gamma   90.00
#
_symmetry.space_group_name_H-M   'P 1'
#
loop_
_entity.id
_entity.type
_entity.pdbx_description
1 polymer ?
#
loop_
_entity_poly.entity_id
_entity_poly.type
_entity_poly.pdbx_seq_one_letter_code
_entity_poly.pdbx_strand_id
1 'polypeptide(L)'
;MSALVSKGLAAFIITASISLIVIVINFITRKIILSFFKRIAKSTSSSFDDLLIKNKVPRLLSYIPSLFFLFWIIPSYSNTLYLLIEAFTVILFILTVRAVLNTVKDYFKSTDSLKHIPVDSYIQVVMIFMWFVGIVLILSILTGREVGTFLASIGALSAIIILVFRDTILGFVSSI
;
A
#
# COMPACT_ATOMS: atom_id res chain seq x y z
N MET A 1 11.20 42.91 -1.55
CA MET A 1 9.90 42.39 -2.07
C MET A 1 10.07 41.56 -3.34
N SER A 2 10.85 41.99 -4.35
CA SER A 2 11.02 41.31 -5.64
C SER A 2 11.63 39.90 -5.59
N ALA A 3 12.62 39.67 -4.72
CA ALA A 3 13.29 38.37 -4.60
C ALA A 3 12.38 37.26 -4.01
N LEU A 4 11.45 37.62 -3.13
CA LEU A 4 10.53 36.69 -2.49
C LEU A 4 9.40 36.28 -3.46
N VAL A 5 8.92 37.24 -4.25
CA VAL A 5 7.97 37.01 -5.34
C VAL A 5 8.59 36.17 -6.46
N SER A 6 9.85 36.43 -6.83
CA SER A 6 10.58 35.64 -7.84
C SER A 6 10.80 34.19 -7.40
N LYS A 7 11.18 33.94 -6.15
CA LYS A 7 11.32 32.59 -5.59
C LYS A 7 9.98 31.85 -5.53
N GLY A 8 8.90 32.54 -5.16
CA GLY A 8 7.55 31.96 -5.13
C GLY A 8 7.06 31.55 -6.52
N LEU A 9 7.26 32.41 -7.53
CA LEU A 9 6.92 32.10 -8.92
C LEU A 9 7.71 30.92 -9.47
N ALA A 10 9.03 30.86 -9.21
CA ALA A 10 9.86 29.75 -9.64
C ALA A 10 9.41 28.41 -9.02
N ALA A 11 9.12 28.38 -7.72
CA ALA A 11 8.63 27.19 -7.04
C ALA A 11 7.27 26.73 -7.57
N PHE A 12 6.38 27.68 -7.87
CA PHE A 12 5.08 27.38 -8.47
C PHE A 12 5.22 26.74 -9.86
N ILE A 13 6.08 27.30 -10.72
CA ILE A 13 6.32 26.78 -12.07
C ILE A 13 6.90 25.36 -12.00
N ILE A 14 7.90 25.12 -11.15
CA ILE A 14 8.52 23.80 -10.99
C ILE A 14 7.48 22.77 -10.51
N THR A 15 6.68 23.11 -9.50
CA THR A 15 5.65 22.22 -8.96
C THR A 15 4.57 21.91 -10.01
N ALA A 16 4.14 22.92 -10.77
CA ALA A 16 3.18 22.76 -11.85
C ALA A 16 3.74 21.86 -12.97
N SER A 17 5.00 22.03 -13.36
CA SER A 17 5.67 21.20 -14.37
C SER A 17 5.78 19.74 -13.91
N ILE A 18 6.22 19.48 -12.68
CA ILE A 18 6.30 18.12 -12.13
C ILE A 18 4.91 17.48 -12.10
N SER A 19 3.90 18.21 -11.64
CA SER A 19 2.51 17.72 -11.57
C SER A 19 1.97 17.36 -12.95
N LEU A 20 2.25 18.19 -13.96
CA LEU A 20 1.85 17.94 -15.34
C LEU A 20 2.49 16.65 -15.87
N ILE A 21 3.80 16.47 -15.66
CA ILE A 21 4.52 15.26 -16.11
C ILE A 21 3.96 14.02 -15.43
N VAL A 22 3.72 14.07 -14.11
CA VAL A 22 3.11 12.95 -13.35
C VAL A 22 1.74 12.58 -13.91
N ILE A 23 0.89 13.57 -14.22
CA ILE A 23 -0.43 13.33 -14.82
C ILE A 23 -0.29 12.64 -16.18
N VAL A 24 0.66 13.10 -17.02
CA VAL A 24 0.92 12.52 -18.34
C VAL A 24 1.41 11.08 -18.22
N ILE A 25 2.42 10.81 -17.38
CA ILE A 25 2.95 9.46 -17.15
C ILE A 25 1.83 8.53 -16.66
N ASN A 26 1.03 8.98 -15.70
CA ASN A 26 -0.07 8.20 -15.17
C ASN A 26 -1.13 7.90 -16.24
N PHE A 27 -1.47 8.90 -17.07
CA PHE A 27 -2.45 8.73 -18.14
C PHE A 27 -1.98 7.71 -19.19
N ILE A 28 -0.73 7.84 -19.64
CA ILE A 28 -0.11 6.92 -20.61
C ILE A 28 -0.03 5.51 -20.01
N THR A 29 0.53 5.39 -18.81
CA THR A 29 0.69 4.09 -18.13
C THR A 29 -0.64 3.41 -17.92
N ARG A 30 -1.66 4.14 -17.45
CA ARG A 30 -3.00 3.58 -17.27
C ARG A 30 -3.56 3.03 -18.56
N LYS A 31 -3.37 3.73 -19.68
CA LYS A 31 -3.81 3.27 -21.00
C LYS A 31 -3.07 2.00 -21.42
N ILE A 32 -1.75 1.95 -21.24
CA ILE A 32 -0.92 0.79 -21.58
C ILE A 32 -1.30 -0.43 -20.73
N ILE A 33 -1.30 -0.30 -19.40
CA ILE A 33 -1.58 -1.42 -18.49
C ILE A 33 -3.01 -1.93 -18.68
N LEU A 34 -4.01 -1.04 -18.77
CA LEU A 34 -5.38 -1.49 -19.02
C LEU A 34 -5.51 -2.20 -20.38
N SER A 35 -4.83 -1.73 -21.42
CA SER A 35 -4.85 -2.41 -22.71
C SER A 35 -4.18 -3.78 -22.66
N PHE A 36 -3.10 -3.91 -21.91
CA PHE A 36 -2.40 -5.18 -21.71
C PHE A 36 -3.30 -6.19 -21.00
N PHE A 37 -3.89 -5.81 -19.86
CA PHE A 37 -4.81 -6.68 -19.12
C PHE A 37 -6.05 -7.07 -19.93
N LYS A 38 -6.64 -6.14 -20.70
CA LYS A 38 -7.76 -6.46 -21.60
C LYS A 38 -7.37 -7.42 -22.72
N ARG A 39 -6.13 -7.33 -23.22
CA ARG A 39 -5.63 -8.22 -24.27
C ARG A 39 -5.40 -9.63 -23.74
N ILE A 40 -4.88 -9.75 -22.51
CA ILE A 40 -4.74 -11.03 -21.82
C ILE A 40 -6.12 -11.63 -21.55
N ALA A 41 -7.06 -10.86 -20.98
CA ALA A 41 -8.42 -11.34 -20.72
C ALA A 41 -9.14 -11.87 -21.97
N LYS A 42 -8.89 -11.27 -23.15
CA LYS A 42 -9.42 -11.76 -24.43
C LYS A 42 -8.73 -13.03 -24.95
N SER A 43 -7.49 -13.29 -24.51
CA SER A 43 -6.68 -14.41 -24.97
C SER A 43 -6.79 -15.64 -24.06
N THR A 44 -7.20 -15.46 -22.81
CA THR A 44 -7.33 -16.53 -21.82
C THR A 44 -8.78 -17.02 -21.75
N SER A 45 -8.99 -18.34 -21.60
CA SER A 45 -10.31 -18.92 -21.31
C SER A 45 -10.74 -18.80 -19.84
N SER A 46 -9.92 -18.15 -18.99
CA SER A 46 -10.11 -18.03 -17.55
C SER A 46 -10.71 -16.68 -17.19
N SER A 47 -11.70 -16.68 -16.28
CA SER A 47 -12.33 -15.47 -15.74
C SER A 47 -11.43 -14.69 -14.76
N PHE A 48 -10.23 -15.19 -14.44
CA PHE A 48 -9.31 -14.56 -13.50
C PHE A 48 -8.86 -13.16 -13.95
N ASP A 49 -8.59 -12.97 -15.23
CA ASP A 49 -8.10 -11.71 -15.78
C ASP A 49 -9.16 -10.59 -15.71
N ASP A 50 -10.43 -10.94 -15.92
CA ASP A 50 -11.56 -10.03 -15.74
C ASP A 50 -11.71 -9.62 -14.26
N LEU A 51 -11.48 -10.56 -13.35
CA LEU A 51 -11.50 -10.31 -11.91
C LEU A 51 -10.32 -9.42 -11.46
N LEU A 52 -9.16 -9.46 -12.13
CA LEU A 52 -8.05 -8.51 -11.89
C LEU A 52 -8.47 -7.07 -12.23
N ILE A 53 -9.14 -6.89 -13.37
CA ILE A 53 -9.65 -5.59 -13.81
C ILE A 53 -10.74 -5.09 -12.84
N LYS A 54 -11.69 -5.96 -12.46
CA LYS A 54 -12.76 -5.67 -11.50
C LYS A 54 -12.22 -5.19 -10.15
N ASN A 55 -11.18 -5.85 -9.64
CA ASN A 55 -10.53 -5.49 -8.39
C ASN A 55 -9.51 -4.34 -8.51
N LYS A 56 -9.45 -3.66 -9.66
CA LYS A 56 -8.64 -2.45 -9.91
C LYS A 56 -7.13 -2.67 -9.81
N VAL A 57 -6.63 -3.91 -9.92
CA VAL A 57 -5.19 -4.22 -9.95
C VAL A 57 -4.45 -3.42 -11.04
N PRO A 58 -4.94 -3.35 -12.29
CA PRO A 58 -4.29 -2.56 -13.36
C PRO A 58 -4.16 -1.08 -13.02
N ARG A 59 -5.14 -0.52 -12.30
CA ARG A 59 -5.15 0.89 -11.89
C ARG A 59 -4.15 1.16 -10.78
N LEU A 60 -3.97 0.22 -9.85
CA LEU A 60 -2.99 0.36 -8.78
C LEU A 60 -1.55 0.24 -9.33
N LEU A 61 -1.33 -0.71 -10.24
CA LEU A 61 -0.05 -0.87 -10.93
C LEU A 61 0.30 0.34 -11.81
N SER A 62 -0.70 1.07 -12.34
CA SER A 62 -0.41 2.25 -13.18
C SER A 62 0.20 3.42 -12.43
N TYR A 63 0.14 3.43 -11.09
CA TYR A 63 0.82 4.44 -10.29
C TYR A 63 2.31 4.16 -10.11
N ILE A 64 2.79 2.94 -10.37
CA ILE A 64 4.20 2.56 -10.15
C ILE A 64 5.17 3.41 -10.99
N PRO A 65 4.97 3.62 -12.31
CA PRO A 65 5.90 4.44 -13.10
C PRO A 65 5.90 5.92 -12.68
N SER A 66 4.73 6.45 -12.30
CA SER A 66 4.61 7.80 -11.77
C SER A 66 5.33 7.97 -10.44
N LEU A 67 5.25 6.96 -9.55
CA LEU A 67 6.01 6.94 -8.30
C LEU A 67 7.51 6.84 -8.54
N PHE A 68 7.95 5.99 -9.46
CA PHE A 68 9.36 5.85 -9.81
C PHE A 68 9.96 7.18 -10.30
N PHE A 69 9.21 7.91 -11.15
CA PHE A 69 9.59 9.25 -11.58
C PHE A 69 9.71 10.23 -10.40
N LEU A 70 8.77 10.19 -9.47
CA LEU A 70 8.81 11.03 -8.27
C LEU A 70 9.99 10.71 -7.35
N PHE A 71 10.32 9.43 -7.16
CA PHE A 71 11.49 9.02 -6.38
C PHE A 71 12.81 9.55 -6.93
N TRP A 72 12.90 9.71 -8.25
CA TRP A 72 14.12 10.23 -8.88
C TRP A 72 14.28 11.75 -8.73
N ILE A 73 13.16 12.48 -8.69
CA ILE A 73 13.16 13.95 -8.74
C ILE A 73 13.08 14.58 -7.35
N ILE A 74 12.18 14.09 -6.51
CA ILE A 74 11.81 14.74 -5.24
C ILE A 74 12.96 14.86 -4.22
N PRO A 75 13.91 13.91 -4.08
CA PRO A 75 15.04 14.06 -3.16
C PRO A 75 15.82 15.37 -3.34
N SER A 76 15.92 15.85 -4.58
CA SER A 76 16.64 17.09 -4.93
C SER A 76 15.93 18.37 -4.46
N TYR A 77 14.65 18.28 -4.08
CA TYR A 77 13.82 19.44 -3.72
C TYR A 77 13.42 19.46 -2.24
N SER A 78 13.06 18.31 -1.66
CA SER A 78 12.62 18.24 -0.26
C SER A 78 12.67 16.84 0.31
N ASN A 79 13.42 16.68 1.40
CA ASN A 79 13.46 15.44 2.16
C ASN A 79 12.09 15.08 2.77
N THR A 80 11.31 16.07 3.22
CA THR A 80 9.98 15.83 3.78
C THR A 80 9.02 15.26 2.74
N LEU A 81 9.03 15.79 1.51
CA LEU A 81 8.20 15.26 0.43
C LEU A 81 8.64 13.85 0.02
N TYR A 82 9.94 13.58 0.04
CA TYR A 82 10.48 12.25 -0.23
C TYR A 82 9.93 11.22 0.77
N LEU A 83 10.02 11.51 2.08
CA LEU A 83 9.49 10.62 3.13
C LEU A 83 7.98 10.38 2.99
N LEU A 84 7.21 11.40 2.60
CA LEU A 84 5.77 11.25 2.35
C LEU A 84 5.47 10.33 1.16
N ILE A 85 6.25 10.43 0.09
CA ILE A 85 6.12 9.58 -1.10
C ILE A 85 6.53 8.14 -0.80
N GLU A 86 7.58 7.97 0.01
CA GLU A 86 8.01 6.67 0.48
C GLU A 86 6.95 6.00 1.36
N ALA A 87 6.38 6.73 2.33
CA ALA A 87 5.26 6.24 3.13
C ALA A 87 4.01 5.93 2.28
N PHE A 88 3.69 6.77 1.29
CA PHE A 88 2.60 6.53 0.37
C PHE A 88 2.83 5.28 -0.50
N THR A 89 4.08 4.96 -0.83
CA THR A 89 4.45 3.76 -1.58
C THR A 89 4.14 2.50 -0.79
N VAL A 90 4.39 2.49 0.53
CA VAL A 90 4.00 1.38 1.43
C VAL A 90 2.48 1.17 1.38
N ILE A 91 1.70 2.25 1.46
CA ILE A 91 0.23 2.18 1.38
C ILE A 91 -0.21 1.64 0.02
N LEU A 92 0.35 2.14 -1.08
CA LEU A 92 0.01 1.69 -2.43
C LEU A 92 0.33 0.19 -2.60
N PHE A 93 1.46 -0.27 -2.05
CA PHE A 93 1.82 -1.68 -2.06
C PHE A 93 0.77 -2.54 -1.35
N ILE A 94 0.38 -2.18 -0.12
CA ILE A 94 -0.66 -2.90 0.65
C ILE A 94 -1.99 -2.92 -0.11
N LEU A 95 -2.39 -1.81 -0.72
CA LEU A 95 -3.61 -1.73 -1.53
C LEU A 95 -3.53 -2.62 -2.77
N THR A 96 -2.35 -2.71 -3.40
CA THR A 96 -2.11 -3.57 -4.56
C THR A 96 -2.23 -5.04 -4.19
N VAL A 97 -1.56 -5.47 -3.11
CA VAL A 97 -1.67 -6.84 -2.62
C VAL A 97 -3.11 -7.17 -2.21
N ARG A 98 -3.81 -6.25 -1.53
CA ARG A 98 -5.23 -6.41 -1.19
C ARG A 98 -6.10 -6.63 -2.43
N ALA A 99 -5.88 -5.83 -3.48
CA ALA A 99 -6.62 -5.98 -4.73
C ALA A 99 -6.38 -7.35 -5.38
N VAL A 100 -5.14 -7.82 -5.39
CA VAL A 100 -4.77 -9.14 -5.91
C VAL A 100 -5.40 -10.26 -5.06
N LEU A 101 -5.32 -10.18 -3.74
CA LEU A 101 -5.93 -11.18 -2.85
C LEU A 101 -7.46 -11.21 -3.02
N ASN A 102 -8.11 -10.06 -3.21
CA ASN A 102 -9.54 -10.01 -3.52
C ASN A 102 -9.88 -10.64 -4.88
N THR A 103 -9.02 -10.49 -5.89
CA THR A 103 -9.17 -11.22 -7.15
C THR A 103 -9.12 -12.74 -6.91
N VAL A 104 -8.14 -13.21 -6.14
CA VAL A 104 -8.01 -14.64 -5.80
C VAL A 104 -9.26 -15.13 -5.08
N LYS A 105 -9.73 -14.37 -4.09
CA LYS A 105 -10.99 -14.65 -3.38
C LYS A 105 -12.18 -14.77 -4.32
N ASP A 106 -12.37 -13.79 -5.19
CA ASP A 106 -13.49 -13.80 -6.15
C ASP A 106 -13.40 -15.01 -7.09
N TYR A 107 -12.19 -15.40 -7.50
CA TYR A 107 -11.95 -16.56 -8.36
C TYR A 107 -12.26 -17.89 -7.67
N PHE A 108 -11.90 -18.03 -6.39
CA PHE A 108 -12.25 -19.22 -5.61
C PHE A 108 -13.76 -19.34 -5.42
N LYS A 109 -14.46 -18.21 -5.27
CA LYS A 109 -15.93 -18.18 -5.14
C LYS A 109 -16.67 -18.43 -6.44
N SER A 110 -16.09 -18.08 -7.59
CA SER A 110 -16.69 -18.33 -8.90
C SER A 110 -16.49 -19.76 -9.40
N THR A 111 -15.60 -20.54 -8.77
CA THR A 111 -15.27 -21.91 -9.17
C THR A 111 -15.98 -22.92 -8.27
N ASP A 112 -16.85 -23.75 -8.85
CA ASP A 112 -17.69 -24.69 -8.08
C ASP A 112 -16.91 -25.68 -7.21
N SER A 113 -15.71 -26.08 -7.65
CA SER A 113 -14.84 -26.98 -6.88
C SER A 113 -14.09 -26.28 -5.74
N LEU A 114 -13.99 -24.94 -5.73
CA LEU A 114 -13.17 -24.19 -4.76
C LEU A 114 -14.02 -23.35 -3.78
N LYS A 115 -15.33 -23.18 -4.06
CA LYS A 115 -16.24 -22.32 -3.28
C LYS A 115 -16.39 -22.69 -1.80
N HIS A 116 -16.09 -23.94 -1.42
CA HIS A 116 -16.20 -24.43 -0.06
C HIS A 116 -14.98 -24.10 0.81
N ILE A 117 -13.89 -23.60 0.20
CA ILE A 117 -12.68 -23.22 0.91
C ILE A 117 -12.88 -21.81 1.52
N PRO A 118 -12.69 -21.62 2.83
CA PRO A 118 -12.95 -20.34 3.50
C PRO A 118 -11.81 -19.33 3.30
N VAL A 119 -11.51 -18.97 2.04
CA VAL A 119 -10.41 -18.08 1.65
C VAL A 119 -10.52 -16.68 2.28
N ASP A 120 -11.75 -16.24 2.60
CA ASP A 120 -12.01 -14.96 3.27
C ASP A 120 -11.23 -14.81 4.57
N SER A 121 -11.30 -15.82 5.44
CA SER A 121 -10.67 -15.80 6.76
C SER A 121 -9.15 -15.76 6.66
N TYR A 122 -8.57 -16.52 5.72
CA TYR A 122 -7.12 -16.52 5.49
C TYR A 122 -6.63 -15.16 4.96
N ILE A 123 -7.32 -14.60 3.96
CA ILE A 123 -6.97 -13.27 3.44
C ILE A 123 -7.09 -12.21 4.52
N GLN A 124 -8.12 -12.29 5.38
CA GLN A 124 -8.29 -11.34 6.47
C GLN A 124 -7.11 -11.35 7.44
N VAL A 125 -6.66 -12.54 7.85
CA VAL A 125 -5.48 -12.68 8.72
C VAL A 125 -4.23 -12.11 8.05
N VAL A 126 -3.97 -12.45 6.78
CA VAL A 126 -2.85 -11.90 6.01
C VAL A 126 -2.91 -10.38 5.92
N MET A 127 -4.10 -9.81 5.70
CA MET A 127 -4.30 -8.36 5.63
C MET A 127 -4.03 -7.68 6.97
N ILE A 128 -4.40 -8.27 8.10
CA ILE A 128 -4.08 -7.75 9.44
C ILE A 128 -2.56 -7.67 9.61
N PHE A 129 -1.85 -8.76 9.29
CA PHE A 129 -0.38 -8.78 9.35
C PHE A 129 0.25 -7.73 8.42
N MET A 130 -0.23 -7.60 7.18
CA MET A 130 0.28 -6.58 6.26
C MET A 130 0.03 -5.16 6.73
N TRP A 131 -1.14 -4.87 7.31
CA TRP A 131 -1.42 -3.55 7.88
C TRP A 131 -0.54 -3.26 9.08
N PHE A 132 -0.32 -4.24 9.95
CA PHE A 132 0.57 -4.11 11.09
C PHE A 132 2.00 -3.76 10.64
N VAL A 133 2.58 -4.56 9.74
CA VAL A 133 3.92 -4.31 9.18
C VAL A 133 3.95 -2.97 8.45
N GLY A 134 2.91 -2.66 7.67
CA GLY A 134 2.77 -1.40 6.93
C GLY A 134 2.82 -0.17 7.83
N ILE A 135 2.07 -0.18 8.93
CA ILE A 135 2.06 0.92 9.90
C ILE A 135 3.44 1.10 10.52
N VAL A 136 4.09 -0.01 10.93
CA VAL A 136 5.43 0.05 11.51
C VAL A 136 6.45 0.60 10.50
N LEU A 137 6.39 0.19 9.24
CA LEU A 137 7.24 0.73 8.17
C LEU A 137 6.98 2.22 7.93
N ILE A 138 5.72 2.64 7.88
CA ILE A 138 5.37 4.06 7.71
C ILE A 138 5.92 4.89 8.88
N LEU A 139 5.74 4.42 10.13
CA LEU A 139 6.30 5.11 11.30
C LEU A 139 7.83 5.16 11.24
N SER A 140 8.47 4.08 10.82
CA SER A 140 9.92 3.98 10.62
C SER A 140 10.42 5.02 9.62
N ILE A 141 9.77 5.12 8.45
CA ILE A 141 10.08 6.11 7.41
C ILE A 141 9.91 7.53 7.96
N LEU A 142 8.75 7.83 8.57
CA LEU A 142 8.42 9.19 8.99
C LEU A 142 9.27 9.70 10.17
N THR A 143 9.71 8.80 11.06
CA THR A 143 10.52 9.16 12.23
C THR A 143 12.02 8.95 12.02
N GLY A 144 12.43 8.30 10.93
CA GLY A 144 13.81 7.90 10.68
C GLY A 144 14.37 6.88 11.68
N ARG A 145 13.49 6.20 12.43
CA ARG A 145 13.86 5.16 13.40
C ARG A 145 13.76 3.79 12.76
N GLU A 146 14.61 2.87 13.17
CA GLU A 146 14.54 1.50 12.68
C GLU A 146 13.27 0.79 13.15
N VAL A 147 12.72 -0.07 12.30
CA VAL A 147 11.56 -0.94 12.57
C VAL A 147 11.68 -1.66 13.91
N GLY A 148 12.87 -2.16 14.25
CA GLY A 148 13.14 -2.86 15.49
C GLY A 148 12.82 -2.04 16.75
N THR A 149 12.99 -0.72 16.69
CA THR A 149 12.67 0.19 17.81
C THR A 149 11.17 0.18 18.12
N PHE A 150 10.34 0.20 17.08
CA PHE A 150 8.88 0.15 17.25
C PHE A 150 8.42 -1.22 17.74
N LEU A 151 9.01 -2.30 17.19
CA LEU A 151 8.69 -3.66 17.63
C LEU A 151 9.09 -3.88 19.10
N ALA A 152 10.26 -3.41 19.51
CA ALA A 152 10.69 -3.44 20.91
C ALA A 152 9.75 -2.64 21.82
N SER A 153 9.29 -1.47 21.37
CA SER A 153 8.37 -0.63 22.14
C SER A 153 7.01 -1.31 22.35
N ILE A 154 6.44 -1.90 21.28
CA ILE A 154 5.19 -2.66 21.36
C ILE A 154 5.36 -3.91 22.23
N GLY A 155 6.50 -4.60 22.09
CA GLY A 155 6.84 -5.76 22.91
C GLY A 155 7.01 -5.44 24.39
N ALA A 156 7.62 -4.31 24.73
CA ALA A 156 7.74 -3.83 26.11
C ALA A 156 6.37 -3.48 26.68
N LEU A 157 5.53 -2.76 25.92
CA LEU A 157 4.15 -2.44 26.33
C LEU A 157 3.31 -3.71 26.53
N SER A 158 3.42 -4.70 25.64
CA SER A 158 2.69 -5.96 25.78
C SER A 158 3.15 -6.76 27.01
N ALA A 159 4.45 -6.80 27.29
CA ALA A 159 4.98 -7.42 28.51
C ALA A 159 4.44 -6.74 29.78
N ILE A 160 4.36 -5.41 29.80
CA ILE A 160 3.77 -4.67 30.92
C ILE A 160 2.28 -4.99 31.08
N ILE A 161 1.51 -5.01 29.99
CA ILE A 161 0.08 -5.36 30.01
C ILE A 161 -0.10 -6.79 30.56
N ILE A 162 0.68 -7.75 30.06
CA ILE A 162 0.64 -9.14 30.53
C ILE A 162 0.99 -9.21 32.02
N LEU A 163 1.96 -8.43 32.48
CA LEU A 163 2.38 -8.40 33.88
C LEU A 163 1.29 -7.83 34.79
N VAL A 164 0.67 -6.71 34.40
CA VAL A 164 -0.40 -6.05 35.18
C VAL A 164 -1.65 -6.92 35.28
N PHE A 165 -2.03 -7.58 34.18
CA PHE A 165 -3.22 -8.43 34.15
C PHE A 165 -2.94 -9.90 34.45
N ARG A 166 -1.71 -10.25 34.86
CA ARG A 166 -1.30 -11.64 35.07
C ARG A 166 -2.26 -12.39 36.00
N ASP A 167 -2.56 -11.80 37.15
CA ASP A 167 -3.39 -12.45 38.17
C ASP A 167 -4.87 -12.48 37.76
N THR A 168 -5.35 -11.47 37.03
CA THR A 168 -6.70 -11.48 36.45
C THR A 168 -6.85 -12.58 35.40
N ILE A 169 -5.85 -12.80 34.55
CA ILE A 169 -5.84 -13.88 33.56
C ILE A 169 -5.82 -15.24 34.26
N LEU A 170 -4.98 -15.42 35.29
CA LEU A 170 -4.94 -16.65 36.08
C LEU A 170 -6.25 -16.92 36.82
N GLY A 171 -6.87 -15.89 37.39
CA GLY A 171 -8.19 -15.98 38.03
C GLY A 171 -9.29 -16.36 37.04
N PHE A 172 -9.24 -15.82 35.82
CA PHE A 172 -10.17 -16.19 34.75
C PHE A 172 -9.99 -17.65 34.33
N VAL A 173 -8.76 -18.09 34.05
CA VAL A 173 -8.45 -19.48 33.67
C VAL A 173 -8.80 -20.49 34.77
N SER A 174 -8.70 -20.08 36.04
CA SER A 174 -9.06 -20.94 37.19
C SER A 174 -10.57 -21.04 37.42
N SER A 175 -11.37 -20.14 36.83
CA SER A 175 -12.83 -20.11 36.99
C SER A 175 -13.59 -20.89 35.92
N ILE A 176 -12.91 -21.32 34.85
CA ILE A 176 -13.41 -22.18 33.78
C ILE A 176 -13.01 -23.62 34.07
#